data_AF-A0AAV3XEK7-F1
#
_entry.id   AF-A0AAV3XEK7-F1
#
_cell.length_a   1.000
_cell.length_b   1.000
_cell.length_c   1.000
_cell.angle_alpha   90.00
_cell.angle_beta   90.00
_cell.angle_gamma   90.00
#
_symmetry.space_group_name_H-M   'P 1'
#
loop_
_entity.id
_entity.type
_entity.pdbx_description
1 polymer ?
#
loop_
_entity_poly.entity_id
_entity_poly.type
_entity_poly.pdbx_seq_one_letter_code
_entity_poly.pdbx_strand_id
1 'polypeptide(L)'
;MTGNYYLERLRNQTFQAIDGYDPTANKVFHETLQHHFPGALPMKDYMKQTYNSLDSYGFEDQNTMGMLAICRDEIADALWYEVVKYWGKTFNCCSLAGFVLMGKTGLAAATDHTPIFDGVRRFTFYAMPHIAISKTGEIGKVYREGIQKASHACGALEAIVKELDSGFLNLATDMQDIEQSIIRQKILSNIKYGEKQNLVEITKLACRVISQDVEKLLGTLDAAIFKYAVMTGIQIHGPMDTHWIYPQDFYVVGSDLPNGKQEIEVFQIEI
;
A
#
# COMPACT_ATOMS: atom_id res chain seq x y z
N MET A 1 2.98 31.47 18.30
CA MET A 1 4.04 30.58 17.76
C MET A 1 4.38 29.47 18.75
N THR A 2 3.39 28.70 19.21
CA THR A 2 3.58 27.66 20.26
C THR A 2 2.76 26.39 20.04
N GLY A 3 1.89 26.34 19.02
CA GLY A 3 1.04 25.17 18.75
C GLY A 3 1.78 23.99 18.09
N ASN A 4 2.80 24.27 17.27
CA ASN A 4 3.44 23.24 16.45
C ASN A 4 4.40 22.31 17.25
N TYR A 5 5.08 22.87 18.26
CA TYR A 5 6.05 22.12 19.08
C TYR A 5 5.40 21.04 19.95
N TYR A 6 4.15 21.24 20.38
CA TYR A 6 3.43 20.27 21.20
C TYR A 6 2.95 19.07 20.38
N LEU A 7 2.49 19.32 19.15
CA LEU A 7 2.07 18.27 18.22
C LEU A 7 3.26 17.48 17.66
N GLU A 8 4.36 18.14 17.32
CA GLU A 8 5.62 17.44 16.98
C GLU A 8 6.13 16.59 18.14
N ARG A 9 6.03 17.08 19.37
CA ARG A 9 6.43 16.33 20.57
C ARG A 9 5.53 15.13 20.81
N LEU A 10 4.21 15.28 20.68
CA LEU A 10 3.26 14.17 20.78
C LEU A 10 3.52 13.14 19.69
N ARG A 11 3.65 13.59 18.44
CA ARG A 11 4.02 12.76 17.29
C ARG A 11 5.30 11.97 17.58
N ASN A 12 6.38 12.64 17.97
CA ASN A 12 7.67 12.00 18.29
C ASN A 12 7.59 11.05 19.50
N GLN A 13 6.78 11.37 20.52
CA GLN A 13 6.53 10.49 21.67
C GLN A 13 5.72 9.24 21.26
N THR A 14 4.75 9.40 20.37
CA THR A 14 3.98 8.29 19.78
C THR A 14 4.88 7.38 18.95
N PHE A 15 5.79 7.94 18.15
CA PHE A 15 6.80 7.16 17.40
C PHE A 15 7.76 6.36 18.30
N GLN A 16 8.25 6.96 19.39
CA GLN A 16 9.12 6.28 20.34
C GLN A 16 8.41 5.14 21.09
N ALA A 17 7.10 5.27 21.33
CA ALA A 17 6.34 4.35 22.17
C ALA A 17 5.86 3.08 21.45
N ILE A 18 5.81 3.05 20.12
CA ILE A 18 5.05 2.01 19.41
C ILE A 18 5.92 0.87 18.88
N ASP A 19 7.24 1.05 18.75
CA ASP A 19 8.17 -0.04 18.40
C ASP A 19 9.65 0.21 18.76
N GLY A 20 9.94 1.15 19.67
CA GLY A 20 11.32 1.48 20.03
C GLY A 20 12.12 2.14 18.90
N TYR A 21 11.45 2.58 17.82
CA TYR A 21 12.08 3.35 16.77
C TYR A 21 12.34 4.78 17.26
N ASP A 22 13.61 5.10 17.45
CA ASP A 22 14.06 6.45 17.74
C ASP A 22 14.41 7.18 16.42
N PRO A 23 13.64 8.21 16.01
CA PRO A 23 13.96 9.00 14.81
C PRO A 23 15.35 9.61 14.86
N THR A 24 15.91 9.83 16.05
CA THR A 24 17.28 10.35 16.22
C THR A 24 18.34 9.30 15.91
N ALA A 25 18.03 8.00 16.07
CA ALA A 25 18.93 6.90 15.74
C ALA A 25 19.09 6.68 14.23
N ASN A 26 18.10 7.07 13.42
CA ASN A 26 18.10 6.95 11.96
C ASN A 26 17.69 8.27 11.27
N LYS A 27 18.31 9.37 11.67
CA LYS A 27 17.97 10.73 11.22
C LYS A 27 17.91 10.87 9.69
N VAL A 28 18.91 10.35 8.97
CA VAL A 28 18.99 10.48 7.49
C VAL A 28 17.83 9.76 6.80
N PHE A 29 17.51 8.54 7.24
CA PHE A 29 16.32 7.84 6.75
C PHE A 29 15.05 8.66 7.02
N HIS A 30 14.89 9.18 8.24
CA HIS A 30 13.68 9.92 8.60
C HIS A 30 13.52 11.20 7.78
N GLU A 31 14.59 11.97 7.58
CA GLU A 31 14.61 13.16 6.72
C GLU A 31 14.25 12.79 5.27
N THR A 32 14.80 11.69 4.76
CA THR A 32 14.50 11.19 3.41
C THR A 32 13.03 10.75 3.26
N LEU A 33 12.52 10.03 4.26
CA LEU A 33 11.12 9.60 4.34
C LEU A 33 10.19 10.81 4.32
N GLN A 34 10.43 11.81 5.19
CA GLN A 34 9.59 13.01 5.24
C GLN A 34 9.69 13.85 3.97
N HIS A 35 10.87 13.91 3.35
CA HIS A 35 11.06 14.64 2.10
C HIS A 35 10.24 14.03 0.94
N HIS A 36 10.28 12.71 0.77
CA HIS A 36 9.62 12.04 -0.35
C HIS A 36 8.17 11.64 -0.08
N PHE A 37 7.82 11.37 1.19
CA PHE A 37 6.52 10.85 1.62
C PHE A 37 6.02 11.60 2.86
N PRO A 38 5.79 12.93 2.76
CA PRO A 38 5.31 13.73 3.88
C PRO A 38 3.94 13.23 4.33
N GLY A 39 3.83 12.77 5.58
CA GLY A 39 2.61 12.13 6.09
C GLY A 39 2.65 10.61 6.15
N ALA A 40 3.80 9.97 5.84
CA ALA A 40 3.99 8.56 6.12
C ALA A 40 3.88 8.26 7.63
N LEU A 41 3.14 7.20 7.96
CA LEU A 41 2.85 6.74 9.31
C LEU A 41 3.59 5.41 9.58
N PRO A 42 3.90 5.06 10.84
CA PRO A 42 4.23 3.68 11.18
C PRO A 42 3.11 2.76 10.73
N MET A 43 3.47 1.59 10.21
CA MET A 43 2.48 0.62 9.76
C MET A 43 1.46 0.26 10.85
N LYS A 44 1.92 0.07 12.09
CA LYS A 44 1.02 -0.25 13.21
C LYS A 44 0.02 0.85 13.51
N ASP A 45 0.43 2.11 13.39
CA ASP A 45 -0.46 3.26 13.59
C ASP A 45 -1.48 3.35 12.47
N TYR A 46 -1.03 3.19 11.22
CA TYR A 46 -1.91 3.15 10.06
C TYR A 46 -2.96 2.03 10.19
N MET A 47 -2.54 0.83 10.58
CA MET A 47 -3.41 -0.33 10.74
C MET A 47 -4.42 -0.14 11.88
N LYS A 48 -3.96 0.35 13.03
CA LYS A 48 -4.85 0.68 14.16
C LYS A 48 -5.87 1.76 13.79
N GLN A 49 -5.44 2.83 13.12
CA GLN A 49 -6.32 3.92 12.72
C GLN A 49 -7.37 3.45 11.72
N THR A 50 -6.97 2.77 10.64
CA THR A 50 -7.90 2.26 9.63
C THR A 50 -8.89 1.26 10.21
N TYR A 51 -8.43 0.32 11.04
CA TYR A 51 -9.32 -0.62 11.71
C TYR A 51 -10.37 0.09 12.57
N ASN A 52 -9.94 0.99 13.46
CA ASN A 52 -10.86 1.71 14.35
C ASN A 52 -11.86 2.59 13.60
N SER A 53 -11.45 3.20 12.49
CA SER A 53 -12.35 4.03 11.68
C SER A 53 -13.49 3.22 11.04
N LEU A 54 -13.26 1.93 10.78
CA LEU A 54 -14.25 1.06 10.14
C LEU A 54 -15.32 0.51 11.10
N ASP A 55 -15.12 0.64 12.41
CA ASP A 55 -16.09 0.25 13.45
C ASP A 55 -17.45 0.96 13.24
N SER A 56 -17.41 2.28 13.00
CA SER A 56 -18.60 3.09 12.72
C SER A 56 -19.37 2.68 11.45
N TYR A 57 -18.77 1.85 10.58
CA TYR A 57 -19.38 1.31 9.37
C TYR A 57 -19.76 -0.16 9.51
N GLY A 58 -19.61 -0.76 10.70
CA GLY A 58 -20.01 -2.13 11.02
C GLY A 58 -19.05 -3.21 10.52
N PHE A 59 -17.77 -2.87 10.33
CA PHE A 59 -16.71 -3.86 10.07
C PHE A 59 -16.10 -4.31 11.40
N GLU A 60 -16.04 -5.61 11.60
CA GLU A 60 -15.45 -6.26 12.77
C GLU A 60 -14.66 -7.50 12.31
N ASP A 61 -13.67 -7.92 13.10
CA ASP A 61 -12.82 -9.10 12.82
C ASP A 61 -13.62 -10.40 12.55
N GLN A 62 -14.74 -10.58 13.24
CA GLN A 62 -15.62 -11.73 13.11
C GLN A 62 -16.47 -11.74 11.84
N ASN A 63 -16.76 -10.56 11.26
CA ASN A 63 -17.73 -10.42 10.18
C ASN A 63 -17.10 -9.95 8.86
N THR A 64 -15.79 -9.71 8.83
CA THR A 64 -15.08 -9.09 7.71
C THR A 64 -13.86 -9.94 7.33
N MET A 65 -13.69 -10.21 6.04
CA MET A 65 -12.47 -10.85 5.51
C MET A 65 -11.45 -9.79 5.05
N GLY A 66 -10.18 -9.97 5.37
CA GLY A 66 -9.11 -9.10 4.86
C GLY A 66 -8.61 -9.54 3.48
N MET A 67 -8.71 -8.69 2.46
CA MET A 67 -8.09 -8.91 1.16
C MET A 67 -6.85 -8.02 1.01
N LEU A 68 -5.78 -8.57 0.42
CA LEU A 68 -4.50 -7.89 0.34
C LEU A 68 -3.84 -8.09 -1.04
N ALA A 69 -3.53 -6.99 -1.72
CA ALA A 69 -2.75 -6.93 -2.95
C ALA A 69 -1.44 -6.14 -2.71
N ILE A 70 -0.37 -6.86 -2.34
CA ILE A 70 0.98 -6.31 -2.17
C ILE A 70 1.99 -7.04 -3.05
N CYS A 71 3.23 -6.54 -3.07
CA CYS A 71 4.33 -7.19 -3.76
C CYS A 71 4.58 -8.60 -3.22
N ARG A 72 5.01 -9.53 -4.09
CA ARG A 72 5.46 -10.89 -3.70
C ARG A 72 6.81 -10.91 -2.97
N ASP A 73 7.46 -9.77 -2.85
CA ASP A 73 8.73 -9.60 -2.14
C ASP A 73 8.53 -9.88 -0.64
N GLU A 74 9.41 -10.68 -0.01
CA GLU A 74 9.18 -11.19 1.36
C GLU A 74 9.13 -10.08 2.41
N ILE A 75 9.81 -8.96 2.19
CA ILE A 75 9.77 -7.81 3.11
C ILE A 75 8.39 -7.14 3.13
N ALA A 76 7.53 -7.41 2.14
CA ALA A 76 6.17 -6.91 2.08
C ALA A 76 5.24 -7.64 3.08
N ASP A 77 5.61 -8.84 3.53
CA ASP A 77 4.81 -9.68 4.44
C ASP A 77 4.46 -8.99 5.77
N ALA A 78 5.22 -7.97 6.18
CA ALA A 78 4.88 -7.16 7.36
C ALA A 78 3.43 -6.63 7.32
N LEU A 79 2.96 -6.17 6.15
CA LEU A 79 1.58 -5.71 6.00
C LEU A 79 0.59 -6.87 6.03
N TRP A 80 0.96 -8.01 5.45
CA TRP A 80 0.16 -9.23 5.49
C TRP A 80 -0.11 -9.67 6.94
N TYR A 81 0.92 -9.68 7.78
CA TYR A 81 0.79 -10.07 9.19
C TYR A 81 -0.13 -9.12 9.96
N GLU A 82 -0.04 -7.81 9.74
CA GLU A 82 -0.97 -6.88 10.39
C GLU A 82 -2.41 -7.05 9.88
N VAL A 83 -2.63 -7.31 8.59
CA VAL A 83 -3.99 -7.57 8.07
C VAL A 83 -4.58 -8.85 8.67
N VAL A 84 -3.80 -9.93 8.78
CA VAL A 84 -4.23 -11.16 9.47
C VAL A 84 -4.51 -10.91 10.95
N LYS A 85 -3.69 -10.11 11.62
CA LYS A 85 -3.88 -9.76 13.03
C LYS A 85 -5.19 -9.00 13.28
N TYR A 86 -5.60 -8.12 12.38
CA TYR A 86 -6.82 -7.30 12.53
C TYR A 86 -8.09 -7.95 11.95
N TRP A 87 -7.98 -8.73 10.88
CA TRP A 87 -9.14 -9.27 10.14
C TRP A 87 -9.20 -10.80 10.13
N GLY A 88 -8.24 -11.47 10.76
CA GLY A 88 -8.17 -12.93 10.82
C GLY A 88 -7.89 -13.55 9.46
N LYS A 89 -8.93 -14.10 8.83
CA LYS A 89 -8.79 -14.82 7.54
C LYS A 89 -8.59 -13.84 6.40
N THR A 90 -7.71 -14.22 5.48
CA THR A 90 -7.39 -13.38 4.32
C THR A 90 -7.53 -14.11 2.99
N PHE A 91 -7.76 -13.32 1.93
CA PHE A 91 -7.60 -13.76 0.55
C PHE A 91 -6.34 -13.12 -0.03
N ASN A 92 -5.45 -13.94 -0.60
CA ASN A 92 -4.20 -13.49 -1.19
C ASN A 92 -4.42 -12.95 -2.60
N CYS A 93 -4.25 -11.64 -2.79
CA CYS A 93 -4.31 -10.98 -4.09
C CYS A 93 -2.92 -10.48 -4.55
N CYS A 94 -1.83 -10.96 -3.94
CA CYS A 94 -0.48 -10.46 -4.19
C CYS A 94 0.02 -10.75 -5.61
N SER A 95 0.81 -9.83 -6.15
CA SER A 95 1.49 -9.93 -7.45
C SER A 95 2.79 -9.12 -7.43
N LEU A 96 3.62 -9.19 -8.47
CA LEU A 96 4.79 -8.30 -8.57
C LEU A 96 4.39 -6.83 -8.44
N ALA A 97 5.20 -6.06 -7.71
CA ALA A 97 5.01 -4.65 -7.41
C ALA A 97 3.66 -4.26 -6.76
N GLY A 98 2.86 -5.23 -6.29
CA GLY A 98 1.56 -4.97 -5.65
C GLY A 98 0.43 -4.60 -6.61
N PHE A 99 0.59 -4.87 -7.91
CA PHE A 99 -0.46 -4.60 -8.88
C PHE A 99 -1.66 -5.54 -8.71
N VAL A 100 -2.86 -5.06 -9.07
CA VAL A 100 -4.08 -5.88 -8.96
C VAL A 100 -4.24 -6.71 -10.22
N LEU A 101 -3.67 -7.92 -10.22
CA LEU A 101 -3.64 -8.83 -11.37
C LEU A 101 -4.60 -10.03 -11.25
N MET A 102 -5.36 -10.13 -10.15
CA MET A 102 -6.30 -11.23 -9.89
C MET A 102 -7.46 -11.31 -10.91
N GLY A 103 -7.80 -10.17 -11.52
CA GLY A 103 -8.89 -10.06 -12.50
C GLY A 103 -10.27 -10.37 -11.93
N LYS A 104 -11.28 -10.38 -12.80
CA LYS A 104 -12.69 -10.63 -12.42
C LYS A 104 -12.90 -12.04 -11.86
N THR A 105 -12.19 -13.04 -12.39
CA THR A 105 -12.28 -14.42 -11.91
C THR A 105 -11.72 -14.54 -10.49
N GLY A 106 -10.57 -13.92 -10.21
CA GLY A 106 -10.03 -13.87 -8.85
C GLY A 106 -10.95 -13.12 -7.90
N LEU A 107 -11.54 -12.00 -8.35
CA LEU A 107 -12.52 -11.26 -7.54
C LEU A 107 -13.72 -12.13 -7.18
N ALA A 108 -14.32 -12.82 -8.15
CA ALA A 108 -15.46 -13.71 -7.91
C ALA A 108 -15.13 -14.79 -6.87
N ALA A 109 -13.96 -15.43 -7.01
CA ALA A 109 -13.48 -16.42 -6.04
C ALA A 109 -13.28 -15.82 -4.63
N ALA A 110 -12.73 -14.62 -4.54
CA ALA A 110 -12.53 -13.94 -3.26
C ALA A 110 -13.86 -13.57 -2.60
N THR A 111 -14.81 -13.04 -3.37
CA THR A 111 -16.12 -12.62 -2.88
C THR A 111 -17.02 -13.78 -2.47
N ASP A 112 -16.88 -14.97 -3.07
CA ASP A 112 -17.63 -16.15 -2.66
C ASP A 112 -17.25 -16.60 -1.25
N HIS A 113 -16.01 -16.34 -0.82
CA HIS A 113 -15.47 -16.73 0.49
C HIS A 113 -15.70 -15.68 1.59
N THR A 114 -16.21 -14.49 1.28
CA THR A 114 -16.49 -13.47 2.30
C THR A 114 -17.58 -13.97 3.26
N PRO A 115 -17.45 -13.77 4.57
CA PRO A 115 -18.49 -14.11 5.53
C PRO A 115 -19.80 -13.35 5.23
N ILE A 116 -20.93 -14.00 5.51
CA ILE A 116 -22.27 -13.40 5.39
C ILE A 116 -22.81 -13.18 6.80
N PHE A 117 -23.00 -11.91 7.17
CA PHE A 117 -23.63 -11.50 8.42
C PHE A 117 -24.73 -10.49 8.10
N ASP A 118 -25.93 -10.73 8.63
CA ASP A 118 -27.14 -9.91 8.38
C ASP A 118 -27.46 -9.75 6.89
N GLY A 119 -27.21 -10.79 6.10
CA GLY A 119 -27.42 -10.79 4.66
C GLY A 119 -26.39 -9.99 3.85
N VAL A 120 -25.37 -9.41 4.50
CA VAL A 120 -24.34 -8.59 3.86
C VAL A 120 -22.98 -9.28 3.92
N ARG A 121 -22.25 -9.24 2.81
CA ARG A 121 -20.87 -9.72 2.68
C ARG A 121 -19.88 -8.58 2.91
N ARG A 122 -19.00 -8.71 3.90
CA ARG A 122 -18.02 -7.65 4.25
C ARG A 122 -16.58 -8.07 4.00
N PHE A 123 -15.79 -7.17 3.44
CA PHE A 123 -14.35 -7.33 3.31
C PHE A 123 -13.62 -5.99 3.31
N THR A 124 -12.35 -6.03 3.71
CA THR A 124 -11.41 -4.92 3.50
C THR A 124 -10.49 -5.25 2.33
N PHE A 125 -10.02 -4.25 1.59
CA PHE A 125 -9.10 -4.43 0.47
C PHE A 125 -7.93 -3.46 0.60
N TYR A 126 -6.78 -3.98 0.99
CA TYR A 126 -5.53 -3.22 1.05
C TYR A 126 -4.74 -3.45 -0.25
N ALA A 127 -4.32 -2.39 -0.92
CA ALA A 127 -3.58 -2.50 -2.17
C ALA A 127 -2.45 -1.48 -2.25
N MET A 128 -1.20 -1.93 -2.30
CA MET A 128 -0.04 -1.05 -2.16
C MET A 128 1.16 -1.56 -2.98
N PRO A 129 1.82 -0.70 -3.78
CA PRO A 129 3.20 -0.94 -4.15
C PRO A 129 4.10 -0.71 -2.93
N HIS A 130 5.39 -1.00 -3.10
CA HIS A 130 6.36 -0.81 -2.03
C HIS A 130 7.69 -0.21 -2.50
N ILE A 131 8.44 0.36 -1.57
CA ILE A 131 9.76 0.93 -1.80
C ILE A 131 10.61 0.83 -0.52
N ALA A 132 11.92 0.68 -0.64
CA ALA A 132 12.83 0.77 0.50
C ALA A 132 13.58 2.10 0.56
N ILE A 133 13.94 2.52 1.77
CA ILE A 133 14.88 3.61 2.02
C ILE A 133 15.91 3.09 3.03
N SER A 134 17.19 3.12 2.67
CA SER A 134 18.25 2.62 3.54
C SER A 134 18.47 3.56 4.75
N LYS A 135 19.25 3.09 5.74
CA LYS A 135 19.70 3.93 6.88
C LYS A 135 20.45 5.20 6.45
N THR A 136 21.06 5.18 5.27
CA THR A 136 21.82 6.26 4.64
C THR A 136 20.99 7.11 3.68
N GLY A 137 19.67 6.88 3.61
CA GLY A 137 18.75 7.64 2.75
C GLY A 137 18.76 7.20 1.29
N GLU A 138 19.38 6.07 0.96
CA GLU A 138 19.39 5.58 -0.42
C GLU A 138 18.03 4.99 -0.79
N ILE A 139 17.43 5.54 -1.85
CA ILE A 139 16.14 5.10 -2.38
C ILE A 139 16.28 3.74 -3.07
N GLY A 140 15.32 2.86 -2.79
CA GLY A 140 15.22 1.53 -3.38
C GLY A 140 16.19 0.51 -2.78
N LYS A 141 16.93 0.85 -1.72
CA LYS A 141 17.98 -0.01 -1.13
C LYS A 141 17.55 -0.64 0.18
N VAL A 142 17.73 -1.95 0.27
CA VAL A 142 17.46 -2.76 1.48
C VAL A 142 18.58 -3.77 1.71
N TYR A 143 18.88 -4.06 2.98
CA TYR A 143 19.85 -5.08 3.38
C TYR A 143 19.08 -6.27 3.94
N ARG A 144 19.17 -7.41 3.24
CA ARG A 144 18.43 -8.63 3.58
C ARG A 144 19.32 -9.59 4.35
N GLU A 145 18.73 -10.34 5.28
CA GLU A 145 19.46 -11.34 6.04
C GLU A 145 20.12 -12.36 5.10
N GLY A 146 21.38 -12.71 5.38
CA GLY A 146 22.15 -13.63 4.56
C GLY A 146 22.66 -13.08 3.22
N ILE A 147 22.34 -11.85 2.83
CA ILE A 147 22.81 -11.23 1.58
C ILE A 147 23.88 -10.16 1.86
N GLN A 148 25.10 -10.38 1.34
CA GLN A 148 26.24 -9.48 1.59
C GLN A 148 26.10 -8.11 0.90
N LYS A 149 25.40 -8.04 -0.23
CA LYS A 149 25.22 -6.81 -1.02
C LYS A 149 23.84 -6.22 -0.78
N ALA A 150 23.74 -4.90 -0.86
CA ALA A 150 22.46 -4.22 -0.86
C ALA A 150 21.57 -4.77 -1.98
N SER A 151 20.37 -5.20 -1.60
CA SER A 151 19.32 -5.62 -2.52
C SER A 151 18.43 -4.44 -2.88
N HIS A 152 17.40 -4.70 -3.69
CA HIS A 152 16.51 -3.68 -4.24
C HIS A 152 15.06 -3.93 -3.82
N ALA A 153 14.30 -2.85 -3.61
CA ALA A 153 12.86 -2.91 -3.36
C ALA A 153 12.18 -1.59 -3.79
N CYS A 154 11.20 -1.61 -4.70
CA CYS A 154 10.69 -2.76 -5.45
C CYS A 154 11.57 -3.10 -6.67
N GLY A 155 12.06 -4.34 -6.77
CA GLY A 155 12.88 -4.77 -7.91
C GLY A 155 12.17 -4.66 -9.27
N ALA A 156 10.87 -4.97 -9.31
CA ALA A 156 10.04 -4.87 -10.51
C ALA A 156 9.90 -3.43 -11.03
N LEU A 157 9.70 -2.46 -10.12
CA LEU A 157 9.61 -1.05 -10.48
C LEU A 157 10.99 -0.47 -10.85
N GLU A 158 12.05 -0.87 -10.15
CA GLU A 158 13.40 -0.45 -10.49
C GLU A 158 13.85 -0.96 -11.87
N ALA A 159 13.44 -2.17 -12.26
CA ALA A 159 13.69 -2.67 -13.61
C ALA A 159 13.07 -1.75 -14.67
N ILE A 160 11.85 -1.26 -14.46
CA ILE A 160 11.18 -0.33 -15.37
C ILE A 160 11.91 1.03 -15.41
N VAL A 161 12.36 1.55 -14.27
CA VAL A 161 13.19 2.78 -14.21
C VAL A 161 14.48 2.60 -15.03
N LYS A 162 15.17 1.46 -14.88
CA LYS A 162 16.39 1.15 -15.64
C LYS A 162 16.13 1.05 -17.15
N GLU A 163 15.02 0.43 -17.56
CA GLU A 163 14.61 0.38 -18.96
C GLU A 163 14.38 1.80 -19.51
N LEU A 164 13.64 2.65 -18.79
CA LEU A 164 13.41 4.06 -19.14
C LEU A 164 14.73 4.84 -19.27
N ASP A 165 15.63 4.71 -18.30
CA ASP A 165 16.93 5.39 -18.28
C ASP A 165 17.84 4.94 -19.42
N SER A 166 17.79 3.66 -19.80
CA SER A 166 18.56 3.11 -20.92
C SER A 166 18.06 3.57 -22.28
N GLY A 167 16.82 4.09 -22.37
CA GLY A 167 16.14 4.40 -23.63
C GLY A 167 15.68 3.17 -24.41
N PHE A 168 15.77 1.97 -23.82
CA PHE A 168 15.33 0.70 -24.42
C PHE A 168 14.19 0.09 -23.60
N LEU A 169 12.99 0.08 -24.17
CA LEU A 169 11.78 -0.46 -23.55
C LEU A 169 11.39 -1.78 -24.23
N ASN A 170 11.21 -2.85 -23.45
CA ASN A 170 10.68 -4.10 -23.99
C ASN A 170 9.14 -4.09 -24.01
N LEU A 171 8.56 -3.74 -25.15
CA LEU A 171 7.09 -3.66 -25.28
C LEU A 171 6.41 -5.01 -25.54
N ALA A 172 7.18 -6.08 -25.76
CA ALA A 172 6.61 -7.40 -25.96
C ALA A 172 6.01 -7.95 -24.66
N THR A 173 4.87 -8.64 -24.78
CA THR A 173 4.32 -9.44 -23.69
C THR A 173 5.07 -10.77 -23.64
N ASP A 174 5.78 -11.02 -22.54
CA ASP A 174 6.41 -12.30 -22.28
C ASP A 174 5.49 -13.15 -21.39
N MET A 175 5.05 -14.31 -21.88
CA MET A 175 4.18 -15.22 -21.13
C MET A 175 4.92 -15.91 -19.96
N GLN A 176 6.26 -15.95 -19.98
CA GLN A 176 7.07 -16.44 -18.86
C GLN A 176 7.36 -15.35 -17.82
N ASP A 177 7.11 -14.08 -18.16
CA ASP A 177 7.30 -12.91 -17.28
C ASP A 177 6.08 -11.98 -17.36
N ILE A 178 4.90 -12.59 -17.22
CA ILE A 178 3.62 -11.94 -17.54
C ILE A 178 3.28 -10.80 -16.58
N GLU A 179 3.56 -10.95 -15.28
CA GLU A 179 3.29 -9.92 -14.28
C GLU A 179 4.14 -8.68 -14.58
N GLN A 180 5.44 -8.83 -14.78
CA GLN A 180 6.34 -7.72 -15.12
C GLN A 180 5.95 -7.06 -16.45
N SER A 181 5.57 -7.85 -17.47
CA SER A 181 5.10 -7.34 -18.76
C SER A 181 3.88 -6.44 -18.61
N ILE A 182 2.88 -6.88 -17.83
CA ILE A 182 1.66 -6.11 -17.57
C ILE A 182 1.96 -4.86 -16.74
N ILE A 183 2.78 -4.98 -15.69
CA ILE A 183 3.16 -3.84 -14.84
C ILE A 183 3.85 -2.77 -15.66
N ARG A 184 4.83 -3.16 -16.50
CA ARG A 184 5.53 -2.25 -17.41
C ARG A 184 4.56 -1.54 -18.34
N GLN A 185 3.65 -2.27 -18.99
CA GLN A 185 2.64 -1.67 -19.88
C GLN A 185 1.72 -0.68 -19.14
N LYS A 186 1.26 -1.04 -17.94
CA LYS A 186 0.42 -0.17 -17.10
C LYS A 186 1.15 1.11 -16.68
N ILE A 187 2.41 1.01 -16.28
CA ILE A 187 3.24 2.17 -15.93
C ILE A 187 3.46 3.05 -17.17
N LEU A 188 3.94 2.48 -18.29
CA LEU A 188 4.22 3.23 -19.52
C LEU A 188 2.98 3.92 -20.09
N SER A 189 1.80 3.31 -19.95
CA SER A 189 0.54 3.91 -20.40
C SER A 189 0.11 5.15 -19.59
N ASN A 190 0.77 5.41 -18.46
CA ASN A 190 0.50 6.55 -17.58
C ASN A 190 1.70 7.50 -17.43
N ILE A 191 2.74 7.35 -18.25
CA ILE A 191 3.89 8.27 -18.32
C ILE A 191 3.79 9.08 -19.61
N LYS A 192 4.12 10.37 -19.56
CA LYS A 192 4.17 11.21 -20.77
C LYS A 192 5.50 11.02 -21.49
N TYR A 193 5.47 11.10 -22.82
CA TYR A 193 6.68 11.05 -23.63
C TYR A 193 7.70 12.11 -23.18
N GLY A 194 8.95 11.67 -22.95
CA GLY A 194 10.05 12.52 -22.52
C GLY A 194 10.17 12.74 -21.01
N GLU A 195 9.21 12.27 -20.20
CA GLU A 195 9.36 12.28 -18.74
C GLU A 195 10.43 11.27 -18.31
N LYS A 196 11.38 11.73 -17.49
CA LYS A 196 12.35 10.89 -16.81
C LYS A 196 11.95 10.77 -15.35
N GLN A 197 11.25 9.68 -15.02
CA GLN A 197 10.76 9.45 -13.68
C GLN A 197 11.77 8.62 -12.87
N ASN A 198 12.12 9.11 -11.69
CA ASN A 198 12.92 8.34 -10.73
C ASN A 198 12.06 7.29 -10.00
N LEU A 199 12.70 6.45 -9.18
CA LEU A 199 12.00 5.36 -8.48
C LEU A 199 10.88 5.84 -7.54
N VAL A 200 11.05 6.97 -6.84
CA VAL A 200 9.99 7.54 -6.00
C VAL A 200 8.78 7.94 -6.85
N GLU A 201 9.01 8.57 -8.00
CA GLU A 201 7.95 9.00 -8.92
C GLU A 201 7.22 7.81 -9.53
N ILE A 202 7.95 6.77 -9.95
CA ILE A 202 7.38 5.52 -10.47
C ILE A 202 6.59 4.78 -9.39
N THR A 203 7.07 4.72 -8.14
CA THR A 203 6.30 4.09 -7.04
C THR A 203 5.02 4.87 -6.74
N LYS A 204 5.07 6.21 -6.73
CA LYS A 204 3.85 7.03 -6.59
C LYS A 204 2.89 6.86 -7.76
N LEU A 205 3.41 6.73 -8.98
CA LEU A 205 2.59 6.42 -10.15
C LEU A 205 1.95 5.03 -10.03
N ALA A 206 2.70 4.02 -9.63
CA ALA A 206 2.19 2.68 -9.36
C ALA A 206 1.03 2.71 -8.36
N CYS A 207 1.14 3.48 -7.28
CA CYS A 207 0.08 3.63 -6.27
C CYS A 207 -1.22 4.20 -6.87
N ARG A 208 -1.11 5.21 -7.74
CA ARG A 208 -2.27 5.78 -8.45
C ARG A 208 -2.90 4.79 -9.42
N VAL A 209 -2.09 4.05 -10.18
CA VAL A 209 -2.59 3.04 -11.12
C VAL A 209 -3.27 1.90 -10.37
N ILE A 210 -2.68 1.44 -9.27
CA ILE A 210 -3.26 0.42 -8.38
C ILE A 210 -4.61 0.87 -7.85
N SER A 211 -4.71 2.10 -7.34
CA SER A 211 -5.98 2.65 -6.87
C SER A 211 -7.07 2.66 -7.94
N GLN A 212 -6.75 3.12 -9.16
CA GLN A 212 -7.69 3.12 -10.28
C GLN A 212 -8.12 1.70 -10.69
N ASP A 213 -7.18 0.73 -10.67
CA ASP A 213 -7.48 -0.67 -10.93
C ASP A 213 -8.40 -1.26 -9.85
N VAL A 214 -8.16 -0.96 -8.58
CA VAL A 214 -9.03 -1.37 -7.46
C VAL A 214 -10.43 -0.82 -7.63
N GLU A 215 -10.57 0.49 -7.84
CA GLU A 215 -11.87 1.14 -8.01
C GLU A 215 -12.64 0.55 -9.19
N LYS A 216 -11.97 0.33 -10.33
CA LYS A 216 -12.58 -0.29 -11.51
C LYS A 216 -12.98 -1.75 -11.28
N LEU A 217 -12.16 -2.53 -10.57
CA LEU A 217 -12.41 -3.95 -10.34
C LEU A 217 -13.55 -4.14 -9.33
N LEU A 218 -13.46 -3.49 -8.17
CA LEU A 218 -14.45 -3.60 -7.09
C LEU A 218 -15.76 -2.87 -7.41
N GLY A 219 -15.73 -1.83 -8.25
CA GLY A 219 -16.93 -1.13 -8.74
C GLY A 219 -17.88 -2.00 -9.56
N THR A 220 -17.51 -3.24 -9.89
CA THR A 220 -18.40 -4.23 -10.51
C THR A 220 -19.29 -4.98 -9.51
N LEU A 221 -19.04 -4.84 -8.21
CA LEU A 221 -19.81 -5.51 -7.15
C LEU A 221 -21.13 -4.79 -6.87
N ASP A 222 -22.17 -5.57 -6.57
CA ASP A 222 -23.46 -5.05 -6.15
C ASP A 222 -23.39 -4.58 -4.68
N ALA A 223 -23.54 -3.27 -4.47
CA ALA A 223 -23.49 -2.65 -3.14
C ALA A 223 -24.65 -3.08 -2.21
N ALA A 224 -25.71 -3.70 -2.74
CA ALA A 224 -26.77 -4.31 -1.93
C ALA A 224 -26.35 -5.66 -1.33
N ILE A 225 -25.33 -6.32 -1.90
CA ILE A 225 -24.81 -7.61 -1.44
C ILE A 225 -23.51 -7.40 -0.66
N PHE A 226 -22.65 -6.50 -1.14
CA PHE A 226 -21.31 -6.28 -0.65
C PHE A 226 -21.17 -4.92 0.02
N LYS A 227 -20.55 -4.92 1.19
CA LYS A 227 -20.04 -3.71 1.86
C LYS A 227 -18.54 -3.86 2.05
N TYR A 228 -17.75 -2.94 1.53
CA TYR A 228 -16.30 -3.08 1.56
C TYR A 228 -15.57 -1.79 1.85
N ALA A 229 -14.40 -1.90 2.45
CA ALA A 229 -13.48 -0.79 2.66
C ALA A 229 -12.24 -0.97 1.80
N VAL A 230 -11.72 0.12 1.24
CA VAL A 230 -10.51 0.14 0.43
C VAL A 230 -9.48 1.03 1.07
N MET A 231 -8.25 0.52 1.13
CA MET A 231 -7.09 1.17 1.71
C MET A 231 -5.92 1.07 0.73
N THR A 232 -5.61 2.17 0.05
CA THR A 232 -4.44 2.25 -0.84
C THR A 232 -3.36 3.14 -0.24
N GLY A 233 -2.13 2.93 -0.66
CA GLY A 233 -0.98 3.67 -0.16
C GLY A 233 0.31 3.03 -0.65
N ILE A 234 1.45 3.48 -0.11
CA ILE A 234 2.77 2.94 -0.44
C ILE A 234 3.36 2.35 0.84
N GLN A 235 3.73 1.07 0.78
CA GLN A 235 4.50 0.43 1.85
C GLN A 235 5.96 0.83 1.74
N ILE A 236 6.54 1.37 2.82
CA ILE A 236 7.92 1.85 2.84
C ILE A 236 8.72 1.05 3.87
N HIS A 237 9.80 0.41 3.42
CA HIS A 237 10.70 -0.37 4.25
C HIS A 237 11.89 0.49 4.69
N GLY A 238 12.08 0.60 5.99
CA GLY A 238 13.15 1.36 6.61
C GLY A 238 14.22 0.48 7.26
N PRO A 239 15.24 1.11 7.85
CA PRO A 239 16.28 0.40 8.58
C PRO A 239 15.73 -0.32 9.80
N MET A 240 16.45 -1.36 10.24
CA MET A 240 16.11 -2.16 11.42
C MET A 240 14.68 -2.76 11.37
N ASP A 241 14.26 -3.21 10.19
CA ASP A 241 12.95 -3.84 9.97
C ASP A 241 11.77 -2.93 10.33
N THR A 242 11.93 -1.62 10.13
CA THR A 242 10.86 -0.66 10.36
C THR A 242 9.98 -0.56 9.11
N HIS A 243 8.67 -0.46 9.32
CA HIS A 243 7.70 -0.40 8.24
C HIS A 243 6.76 0.78 8.39
N TRP A 244 6.52 1.45 7.27
CA TRP A 244 5.76 2.67 7.20
C TRP A 244 4.75 2.57 6.06
N ILE A 245 3.64 3.29 6.17
CA ILE A 245 2.64 3.43 5.11
C ILE A 245 2.51 4.92 4.78
N TYR A 246 2.66 5.26 3.51
CA TYR A 246 2.23 6.54 2.97
C TYR A 246 0.81 6.38 2.41
N PRO A 247 -0.22 6.83 3.12
CA PRO A 247 -1.61 6.60 2.73
C PRO A 247 -1.98 7.39 1.46
N GLN A 248 -2.88 6.82 0.64
CA GLN A 248 -3.45 7.50 -0.53
C GLN A 248 -4.97 7.56 -0.44
N ASP A 249 -5.66 6.43 -0.57
CA ASP A 249 -7.13 6.37 -0.53
C ASP A 249 -7.62 5.58 0.69
N PHE A 250 -8.68 6.05 1.32
CA PHE A 250 -9.38 5.31 2.37
C PHE A 250 -10.88 5.59 2.28
N TYR A 251 -11.65 4.61 1.84
CA TYR A 251 -13.10 4.76 1.65
C TYR A 251 -13.87 3.48 1.95
N VAL A 252 -15.17 3.65 2.16
CA VAL A 252 -16.15 2.56 2.31
C VAL A 252 -17.18 2.65 1.19
N VAL A 253 -17.60 1.50 0.68
CA VAL A 253 -18.70 1.32 -0.27
C VAL A 253 -19.77 0.42 0.36
N GLY A 254 -21.03 0.81 0.24
CA GLY A 254 -22.17 0.07 0.77
C GLY A 254 -23.50 0.77 0.49
N SER A 255 -24.59 0.01 0.36
CA SER A 255 -25.93 0.55 0.04
C SER A 255 -26.54 1.44 1.12
N ASP A 256 -26.03 1.38 2.35
CA ASP A 256 -26.46 2.20 3.47
C ASP A 256 -25.83 3.61 3.48
N LEU A 257 -24.89 3.88 2.57
CA LEU A 257 -24.23 5.17 2.45
C LEU A 257 -24.97 6.11 1.48
N PRO A 258 -25.02 7.44 1.74
CA PRO A 258 -25.81 8.40 0.95
C PRO A 258 -25.58 8.37 -0.57
N ASN A 259 -24.34 8.07 -1.01
CA ASN A 259 -23.96 7.98 -2.41
C ASN A 259 -23.41 6.59 -2.77
N GLY A 260 -23.66 5.58 -1.94
CA GLY A 260 -23.06 4.25 -2.08
C GLY A 260 -21.56 4.18 -1.77
N LYS A 261 -20.87 5.32 -1.60
CA LYS A 261 -19.43 5.45 -1.27
C LYS A 261 -19.21 6.63 -0.33
N GLN A 262 -18.27 6.50 0.61
CA GLN A 262 -17.82 7.56 1.50
C GLN A 262 -16.30 7.50 1.71
N GLU A 263 -15.62 8.61 1.43
CA GLU A 263 -14.19 8.80 1.77
C GLU A 263 -14.04 9.05 3.28
N ILE A 264 -12.96 8.53 3.87
CA ILE A 264 -12.63 8.63 5.29
C ILE A 264 -11.35 9.46 5.44
N GLU A 265 -11.50 10.70 5.91
CA GLU A 265 -10.39 11.62 6.15
C GLU A 265 -9.82 11.46 7.56
N VAL A 266 -8.83 10.58 7.71
CA VAL A 266 -8.13 10.38 9.00
C VAL A 266 -6.63 10.67 8.94
N PHE A 267 -6.08 10.80 7.73
CA PHE A 267 -4.67 11.10 7.50
C PHE A 267 -4.51 12.58 7.13
N GLN A 268 -4.77 13.47 8.09
CA GLN A 268 -4.56 14.90 7.84
C GLN A 268 -3.06 15.20 7.76
N ILE A 269 -2.62 15.65 6.60
CA ILE A 269 -1.36 16.41 6.44
C ILE A 269 -1.76 17.86 6.65
N GLU A 270 -1.46 18.43 7.82
CA GLU A 270 -1.46 19.90 7.93
C GLU A 270 -0.40 20.43 6.96
N ILE A 271 -0.85 21.12 5.90
CA ILE A 271 0.00 21.80 4.92
C ILE A 271 0.56 23.09 5.53
#